data_AF-A0A2V8XHC5-F1
#
_entry.id   AF-A0A2V8XHC5-F1
#
_cell.length_a   1.000
_cell.length_b   1.000
_cell.length_c   1.000
_cell.angle_alpha   90.00
_cell.angle_beta   90.00
_cell.angle_gamma   90.00
#
_symmetry.space_group_name_H-M   'P 1'
#
loop_
_entity.id
_entity.type
_entity.pdbx_description
1 polymer ?
#
loop_
_entity_poly.entity_id
_entity_poly.type
_entity_poly.pdbx_seq_one_letter_code
_entity_poly.pdbx_strand_id
1 'polypeptide(L)'
;MSETPARRKAAVWVGIVFLLGAALGGMIGYGYAHRSVAAANAPLPEPVRRAHRVEQMTQELGLTSDQAKQLDAILMQWHAEAKMIHEQSDAQIEQLRQKGRNQIRVILTPEQKPKFEEFLTKLDAERKGHAPK
;
A
#
# COMPACT_ATOMS: atom_id res chain seq x y z
N MET A 1 -44.68 -38.06 -23.14
CA MET A 1 -43.97 -36.76 -23.06
C MET A 1 -43.18 -36.73 -21.76
N SER A 2 -41.90 -37.14 -21.77
CA SER A 2 -41.08 -37.16 -20.54
C SER A 2 -39.59 -37.16 -20.89
N GLU A 3 -39.08 -36.02 -21.38
CA GLU A 3 -37.64 -35.73 -21.49
C GLU A 3 -37.28 -34.44 -20.74
N THR A 4 -37.41 -34.44 -19.42
CA THR A 4 -37.11 -33.27 -18.57
C THR A 4 -35.91 -33.40 -17.63
N PRO A 5 -35.45 -34.59 -17.16
CA PRO A 5 -34.39 -34.63 -16.16
C PRO A 5 -32.98 -34.45 -16.72
N ALA A 6 -32.68 -34.98 -17.92
CA ALA A 6 -31.33 -34.93 -18.50
C ALA A 6 -30.96 -33.51 -18.97
N ARG A 7 -31.89 -32.82 -19.66
CA ARG A 7 -31.68 -31.43 -20.11
C ARG A 7 -31.52 -30.46 -18.95
N ARG A 8 -32.28 -30.64 -17.86
CA ARG A 8 -32.16 -29.82 -16.64
C ARG A 8 -30.82 -30.05 -15.93
N LYS A 9 -30.36 -31.29 -15.85
CA LYS A 9 -29.02 -31.62 -15.30
C LYS A 9 -27.89 -31.02 -16.17
N ALA A 10 -28.00 -31.11 -17.49
CA ALA A 10 -27.02 -30.52 -18.40
C ALA A 10 -26.97 -28.99 -18.28
N ALA A 11 -28.12 -28.33 -18.18
CA ALA A 11 -28.18 -26.87 -17.99
C ALA A 11 -27.52 -26.43 -16.66
N VAL A 12 -27.71 -27.20 -15.59
CA VAL A 12 -27.04 -26.95 -14.29
C VAL A 12 -25.52 -27.08 -14.42
N TRP A 13 -25.02 -28.12 -15.09
CA TRP A 13 -23.58 -28.30 -15.30
C TRP A 13 -22.96 -27.18 -16.14
N VAL A 14 -23.63 -26.74 -17.21
CA VAL A 14 -23.17 -25.60 -18.01
C VAL A 14 -23.13 -24.33 -17.18
N GLY A 15 -24.15 -24.08 -16.34
CA GLY A 15 -24.16 -22.95 -15.41
C GLY A 15 -22.99 -22.98 -14.43
N ILE A 16 -22.67 -24.16 -13.86
CA ILE A 16 -21.54 -24.33 -12.94
C ILE A 16 -20.21 -24.06 -13.65
N VAL A 17 -20.00 -24.60 -14.84
CA VAL A 17 -18.78 -24.38 -15.62
C VAL A 17 -18.63 -22.90 -15.99
N PHE A 18 -19.72 -22.23 -16.36
CA PHE A 18 -19.70 -20.79 -16.65
C PHE A 18 -19.36 -19.96 -15.41
N LEU A 19 -19.94 -20.28 -14.25
CA LEU A 19 -19.63 -19.61 -12.99
C LEU A 19 -18.17 -19.82 -12.58
N LEU A 20 -17.63 -21.03 -12.75
CA LEU A 20 -16.22 -21.32 -12.50
C LEU A 20 -15.31 -20.56 -13.45
N GLY A 21 -15.67 -20.47 -14.74
CA GLY A 21 -14.96 -19.68 -15.74
C GLY A 21 -14.96 -18.18 -15.42
N ALA A 22 -16.11 -17.64 -15.00
CA ALA A 22 -16.24 -16.24 -14.60
C ALA A 22 -15.46 -15.94 -13.31
N ALA A 23 -15.48 -16.84 -12.33
CA ALA A 23 -14.71 -16.70 -11.10
C ALA A 23 -13.19 -16.74 -11.38
N LEU A 24 -12.74 -17.67 -12.22
CA LEU A 24 -11.34 -17.79 -12.61
C LEU A 24 -10.88 -16.59 -13.45
N GLY A 25 -11.69 -16.18 -14.44
CA GLY A 25 -11.42 -14.98 -15.25
C GLY A 25 -11.41 -13.70 -14.41
N GLY A 26 -12.32 -13.58 -13.45
CA GLY A 26 -12.36 -12.48 -12.48
C GLY A 26 -11.12 -12.43 -11.59
N MET A 27 -10.66 -13.56 -11.06
CA MET A 27 -9.42 -13.63 -10.26
C MET A 27 -8.17 -13.25 -11.05
N ILE A 28 -8.04 -13.76 -12.28
CA ILE A 28 -6.89 -13.43 -13.16
C ILE A 28 -6.93 -11.94 -13.57
N GLY A 29 -8.09 -11.46 -14.00
CA GLY A 29 -8.29 -10.06 -14.39
C GLY A 29 -8.04 -9.09 -13.25
N TYR A 30 -8.53 -9.40 -12.05
CA TYR A 30 -8.28 -8.62 -10.84
C TYR A 30 -6.79 -8.60 -10.48
N GLY A 31 -6.11 -9.75 -10.50
CA GLY A 31 -4.67 -9.83 -10.22
C GLY A 31 -3.82 -9.04 -11.22
N TYR A 32 -4.16 -9.08 -12.52
CA TYR A 32 -3.45 -8.32 -13.54
C TYR A 32 -3.70 -6.81 -13.42
N ALA A 33 -4.96 -6.40 -13.29
CA ALA A 33 -5.32 -4.99 -13.12
C ALA A 33 -4.72 -4.39 -11.83
N HIS A 34 -4.74 -5.14 -10.73
CA HIS A 34 -4.18 -4.65 -9.47
C HIS A 34 -2.65 -4.56 -9.52
N ARG A 35 -1.95 -5.48 -10.20
CA ARG A 35 -0.50 -5.38 -10.43
C ARG A 35 -0.13 -4.25 -11.38
N SER A 36 -0.88 -4.04 -12.46
CA SER A 36 -0.60 -2.97 -13.42
C SER A 36 -0.86 -1.59 -12.82
N VAL A 37 -1.94 -1.44 -12.04
CA VAL A 37 -2.25 -0.19 -11.33
C VAL A 37 -1.25 0.04 -10.20
N ALA A 38 -0.85 -1.00 -9.46
CA ALA A 38 0.19 -0.87 -8.42
C ALA A 38 1.57 -0.51 -9.00
N ALA A 39 1.95 -1.06 -10.16
CA ALA A 39 3.20 -0.73 -10.84
C ALA A 39 3.19 0.68 -11.44
N ALA A 40 2.05 1.13 -11.97
CA ALA A 40 1.88 2.50 -12.48
C ALA A 40 1.90 3.55 -11.35
N ASN A 41 1.50 3.16 -10.14
CA ASN A 41 1.49 4.01 -8.95
C ASN A 41 2.76 3.89 -8.09
N ALA A 42 3.79 3.16 -8.56
CA ALA A 42 5.05 3.08 -7.84
C ALA A 42 5.67 4.49 -7.74
N PRO A 43 6.04 4.97 -6.54
CA PRO A 43 6.69 6.26 -6.40
C PRO A 43 7.96 6.29 -7.27
N LEU A 44 8.04 7.27 -8.17
CA LEU A 44 9.25 7.49 -8.95
C LEU A 44 10.48 7.60 -8.03
N PRO A 45 11.67 7.13 -8.47
CA PRO A 45 12.90 7.32 -7.71
C PRO A 45 13.08 8.80 -7.38
N GLU A 46 13.50 9.07 -6.15
CA GLU A 46 13.64 10.43 -5.64
C GLU A 46 14.46 11.39 -6.53
N PRO A 47 15.60 11.01 -7.13
CA PRO A 47 16.32 11.91 -8.03
C PRO A 47 15.51 12.26 -9.30
N VAL A 48 14.72 11.32 -9.82
CA VAL A 48 13.84 11.54 -10.98
C VAL A 48 12.69 12.49 -10.61
N ARG A 49 12.11 12.31 -9.41
CA ARG A 49 11.06 13.21 -8.90
C ARG A 49 11.56 14.63 -8.68
N ARG A 50 12.77 14.79 -8.12
CA ARG A 50 13.38 16.10 -7.95
C ARG A 50 13.63 16.77 -9.29
N ALA A 51 14.25 16.06 -10.23
CA ALA A 51 14.53 16.59 -11.57
C ALA A 51 13.25 17.07 -12.27
N HIS A 52 12.17 16.28 -12.18
CA HIS A 52 10.89 16.69 -12.75
C HIS A 52 10.30 17.93 -12.06
N ARG A 53 10.44 18.06 -10.73
CA ARG A 53 10.00 19.26 -10.00
C ARG A 53 10.82 20.49 -10.39
N VAL A 54 12.13 20.34 -10.54
CA VAL A 54 13.01 21.43 -11.00
C VAL A 54 12.58 21.86 -12.40
N GLU A 55 12.38 20.92 -13.32
CA GLU A 55 11.91 21.21 -14.68
C GLU A 55 10.57 21.95 -14.70
N GLN A 56 9.59 21.46 -13.94
CA GLN A 56 8.28 22.10 -13.81
C GLN A 56 8.40 23.55 -13.29
N MET A 57 9.12 23.76 -12.18
CA MET A 57 9.31 25.09 -11.61
C MET A 57 10.15 26.00 -12.52
N THR A 58 11.12 25.45 -13.25
CA THR A 58 11.89 26.20 -14.25
C THR A 58 10.99 26.70 -15.37
N GLN A 59 10.08 25.87 -15.88
CA GLN A 59 9.13 26.26 -16.93
C GLN A 59 8.10 27.27 -16.41
N GLU A 60 7.51 27.04 -15.25
CA GLU A 60 6.46 27.90 -14.69
C GLU A 60 6.97 29.26 -14.24
N LEU A 61 8.17 29.31 -13.66
CA LEU A 61 8.75 30.54 -13.11
C LEU A 61 9.76 31.22 -14.06
N GLY A 62 10.07 30.60 -15.20
CA GLY A 62 11.06 31.09 -16.14
C GLY A 62 12.48 31.17 -15.55
N LEU A 63 12.88 30.15 -14.78
CA LEU A 63 14.16 30.16 -14.08
C LEU A 63 15.34 30.12 -15.06
N THR A 64 16.39 30.88 -14.78
CA THR A 64 17.67 30.74 -15.48
C THR A 64 18.34 29.41 -15.12
N SER A 65 19.35 29.00 -15.92
CA SER A 65 20.16 27.80 -15.62
C SER A 65 20.74 27.83 -14.20
N ASP A 66 21.21 29.00 -13.75
CA ASP A 66 21.84 29.11 -12.44
C ASP A 66 20.80 29.06 -11.31
N GLN A 67 19.62 29.65 -11.51
CA GLN A 67 18.49 29.52 -10.58
C GLN A 67 17.98 28.07 -10.49
N ALA A 68 17.89 27.36 -11.62
CA ALA A 68 17.49 25.95 -11.65
C ALA A 68 18.48 25.05 -10.89
N LYS A 69 19.79 25.29 -11.03
CA LYS A 69 20.83 24.59 -10.24
C LYS A 69 20.71 24.86 -8.74
N GLN A 70 20.44 26.12 -8.36
CA GLN A 70 20.21 26.47 -6.97
C GLN A 70 18.95 25.78 -6.42
N LEU A 71 17.87 25.74 -7.19
CA LEU A 71 16.64 25.05 -6.83
C LEU A 71 16.87 23.55 -6.61
N ASP A 72 17.61 22.88 -7.50
CA ASP A 72 17.94 21.46 -7.33
C ASP A 72 18.69 21.19 -6.02
N ALA A 73 19.69 22.03 -5.70
CA ALA A 73 20.43 21.92 -4.45
C ALA A 73 19.53 22.13 -3.21
N ILE A 74 18.62 23.11 -3.25
CA ILE A 74 17.64 23.36 -2.18
C ILE A 74 16.72 22.14 -1.99
N LEU A 75 16.19 21.59 -3.08
CA LEU A 75 15.30 20.44 -3.03
C LEU A 75 16.01 19.17 -2.53
N MET A 76 17.27 18.97 -2.91
CA MET A 76 18.10 17.87 -2.43
C MET A 76 18.34 17.98 -0.92
N GLN A 77 18.74 19.16 -0.44
CA GLN A 77 18.96 19.38 0.99
C GLN A 77 17.67 19.18 1.79
N TRP A 78 16.57 19.77 1.32
CA TRP A 78 15.28 19.63 1.98
C TRP A 78 14.82 18.17 2.06
N HIS A 79 15.02 17.39 1.00
CA HIS A 79 14.71 15.96 1.03
C HIS A 79 15.54 15.21 2.10
N ALA A 80 16.84 15.50 2.20
CA ALA A 80 17.71 14.90 3.20
C ALA A 80 17.28 15.24 4.63
N GLU A 81 16.94 16.50 4.89
CA GLU A 81 16.44 16.96 6.19
C GLU A 81 15.09 16.31 6.54
N ALA A 82 14.16 16.28 5.59
CA ALA A 82 12.87 15.63 5.77
C ALA A 82 13.02 14.13 6.09
N LYS A 83 13.95 13.44 5.41
CA LYS A 83 14.26 12.03 5.67
C LYS A 83 14.78 11.83 7.09
N MET A 84 15.72 12.65 7.55
CA MET A 84 16.23 12.57 8.92
C MET A 84 15.14 12.77 9.97
N ILE A 85 14.27 13.78 9.77
CA ILE A 85 13.13 14.04 10.67
C ILE A 85 12.19 12.85 10.70
N HIS A 86 11.90 12.25 9.54
CA HIS A 86 11.04 11.08 9.43
C HIS A 86 11.62 9.89 10.18
N GLU A 87 12.89 9.56 9.95
CA GLU A 87 13.58 8.45 10.62
C GLU A 87 13.63 8.63 12.15
N GLN A 88 13.92 9.85 12.62
CA GLN A 88 13.90 10.17 14.04
C GLN A 88 12.50 10.04 14.64
N SER A 89 11.49 10.55 13.94
CA SER A 89 10.09 10.51 14.38
C SER A 89 9.56 9.09 14.42
N ASP A 90 9.89 8.25 13.44
CA ASP A 90 9.48 6.85 13.40
C ASP A 90 9.95 6.08 14.63
N ALA A 91 11.22 6.26 15.01
CA ALA A 91 11.78 5.63 16.19
C ALA A 91 11.05 6.07 17.47
N GLN A 92 10.77 7.37 17.61
CA GLN A 92 10.05 7.92 18.77
C GLN A 92 8.59 7.43 18.83
N ILE A 93 7.91 7.39 17.69
CA ILE A 93 6.54 6.91 17.60
C ILE A 93 6.48 5.43 17.95
N GLU A 94 7.43 4.61 17.47
CA GLU A 94 7.44 3.19 17.80
C GLU A 94 7.69 2.95 19.29
N GLN A 95 8.59 3.71 19.92
CA GLN A 95 8.76 3.68 21.37
C GLN A 95 7.47 4.04 22.11
N LEU A 96 6.75 5.08 21.68
CA LEU A 96 5.47 5.47 22.27
C LEU A 96 4.41 4.36 22.13
N ARG A 97 4.34 3.71 20.96
CA ARG A 97 3.43 2.57 20.73
C ARG A 97 3.76 1.41 21.67
N GLN A 98 5.02 1.03 21.80
CA GLN A 98 5.43 -0.05 22.70
C GLN A 98 5.12 0.27 24.16
N LYS A 99 5.34 1.52 24.58
CA LYS A 99 4.96 1.99 25.91
C LYS A 99 3.45 1.83 26.15
N GLY A 100 2.61 2.28 25.22
CA GLY A 100 1.16 2.14 25.31
C GLY A 100 0.71 0.67 25.36
N ARG A 101 1.31 -0.20 24.53
CA ARG A 101 1.05 -1.65 24.54
C ARG A 101 1.38 -2.26 25.90
N ASN A 102 2.49 -1.88 26.50
CA ASN A 102 2.89 -2.38 27.82
C ASN A 102 1.94 -1.90 28.92
N GLN A 103 1.51 -0.64 28.89
CA GLN A 103 0.51 -0.12 29.83
C GLN A 103 -0.81 -0.88 29.72
N ILE A 104 -1.25 -1.20 28.50
CA ILE A 104 -2.44 -2.03 28.29
C ILE A 104 -2.24 -3.44 28.86
N ARG A 105 -1.10 -4.09 28.61
CA ARG A 105 -0.81 -5.43 29.15
C ARG A 105 -0.90 -5.52 30.68
N VAL A 106 -0.60 -4.43 31.39
CA VAL A 106 -0.66 -4.38 32.86
C VAL A 106 -2.09 -4.45 33.38
N ILE A 107 -3.05 -3.87 32.67
CA ILE A 107 -4.46 -3.83 33.11
C ILE A 107 -5.28 -5.06 32.68
N LEU A 108 -4.71 -5.94 31.86
CA LEU A 108 -5.39 -7.13 31.34
C LEU A 108 -5.23 -8.33 32.26
N THR A 109 -6.30 -9.13 32.38
CA THR A 109 -6.22 -10.42 33.07
C THR A 109 -5.38 -11.42 32.27
N PRO A 110 -4.83 -12.47 32.91
CA PRO A 110 -4.07 -13.51 32.22
C PRO A 110 -4.79 -14.13 31.02
N GLU A 111 -6.12 -14.29 31.12
CA GLU A 111 -6.97 -14.88 30.08
C GLU A 111 -7.21 -13.91 28.91
N GLN A 112 -7.09 -12.60 29.14
CA GLN A 112 -7.27 -11.57 28.10
C GLN A 112 -6.00 -11.31 27.28
N LYS A 113 -4.81 -11.52 27.86
CA LYS A 113 -3.52 -11.26 27.20
C LYS A 113 -3.37 -11.94 25.84
N PRO A 114 -3.72 -13.24 25.67
CA PRO A 114 -3.62 -13.89 24.36
C PRO A 114 -4.44 -13.21 23.26
N LYS A 115 -5.66 -12.75 23.58
CA LYS A 115 -6.52 -12.01 22.63
C LYS A 115 -5.90 -10.66 22.25
N PHE A 116 -5.24 -10.00 23.20
CA PHE A 116 -4.56 -8.74 22.93
C PHE A 116 -3.35 -8.92 22.02
N GLU A 117 -2.54 -9.96 22.20
CA GLU A 117 -1.40 -10.22 21.30
C GLU A 117 -1.86 -10.57 19.87
N GLU A 118 -2.97 -11.29 19.72
CA GLU A 118 -3.58 -11.53 18.40
C GLU A 118 -4.05 -10.21 17.75
N PHE A 119 -4.67 -9.33 18.54
CA PHE A 119 -5.07 -8.00 18.09
C PHE A 119 -3.88 -7.16 17.60
N LEU A 120 -2.78 -7.13 18.36
CA LEU A 120 -1.56 -6.42 17.96
C LEU A 120 -0.95 -6.99 16.67
N THR A 121 -0.97 -8.32 16.52
CA THR A 121 -0.45 -9.00 15.33
C THR A 121 -1.20 -8.57 14.08
N LYS A 122 -2.54 -8.51 14.13
CA LYS A 122 -3.38 -8.03 13.01
C LYS A 122 -3.09 -6.56 12.69
N LEU A 123 -3.03 -5.72 13.71
CA LEU A 123 -2.72 -4.29 13.58
C LEU A 123 -1.34 -4.05 12.95
N ASP A 124 -0.33 -4.85 13.30
CA ASP A 124 1.02 -4.73 12.74
C ASP A 124 1.09 -5.27 11.30
N ALA A 125 0.30 -6.29 10.95
CA ALA A 125 0.19 -6.79 9.58
C ALA A 125 -0.47 -5.77 8.65
N GLU A 126 -1.55 -5.12 9.09
CA GLU A 126 -2.21 -4.04 8.34
C GLU A 126 -1.24 -2.87 8.11
N ARG A 127 -0.46 -2.49 9.12
CA ARG A 127 0.51 -1.40 9.01
C ARG A 127 1.63 -1.70 8.01
N LYS A 128 2.14 -2.93 8.00
CA LYS A 128 3.13 -3.39 7.01
C LYS A 128 2.55 -3.44 5.58
N GLY A 129 1.25 -3.69 5.44
CA GLY A 129 0.55 -3.66 4.16
C GLY A 129 0.34 -2.25 3.60
N HIS A 130 0.21 -1.24 4.47
CA HIS A 130 0.03 0.16 4.08
C HIS A 130 1.33 0.98 4.02
N ALA A 131 2.46 0.43 4.46
CA ALA A 131 3.75 1.06 4.24
C ALA A 131 4.04 1.09 2.73
N PRO A 132 4.38 2.25 2.14
CA PRO A 132 4.82 2.28 0.75
C PRO A 132 6.04 1.37 0.60
N LYS A 133 5.93 0.39 -0.31
CA LYS A 133 7.02 -0.53 -0.67
C LYS A 133 8.12 0.19 -1.44
#